data_AF-A0A257RPJ4-F1
#
_entry.id   AF-A0A257RPJ4-F1
#
_cell.length_a   1.000
_cell.length_b   1.000
_cell.length_c   1.000
_cell.angle_alpha   90.00
_cell.angle_beta   90.00
_cell.angle_gamma   90.00
#
_symmetry.space_group_name_H-M   'P 1'
#
loop_
_entity.id
_entity.type
_entity.pdbx_description
1 polymer ?
#
loop_
_entity_poly.entity_id
_entity_poly.type
_entity_poly.pdbx_seq_one_letter_code
_entity_poly.pdbx_strand_id
1 'polypeptide(L)'
;MRAFLRQALLVVAFGLGSYAFGWWAVPVIGGLWGLINPTGRHAALRAGMAAAASWAILLLVPAITGAPLASFAAQLAGAMQVPAWALVVVELAFPLAVAWSAAALGAAVRGGAGGGSTP
;
A
#
# COMPACT_ATOMS: atom_id res chain seq x y z
N MET A 1 10.22 -9.71 -17.60
CA MET A 1 11.07 -9.88 -16.39
C MET A 1 11.29 -8.58 -15.60
N ARG A 2 11.79 -7.49 -16.19
CA ARG A 2 12.10 -6.24 -15.47
C ARG A 2 10.91 -5.62 -14.70
N ALA A 3 9.72 -5.63 -15.28
CA ALA A 3 8.51 -5.10 -14.64
C ALA A 3 8.10 -5.91 -13.39
N PHE A 4 8.25 -7.23 -13.44
CA PHE A 4 7.95 -8.12 -12.32
C PHE A 4 8.91 -7.91 -11.16
N LEU A 5 10.22 -7.89 -11.43
CA LEU A 5 11.26 -7.55 -10.44
C LEU A 5 10.99 -6.22 -9.77
N ARG A 6 10.63 -5.21 -10.56
CA ARG A 6 10.31 -3.88 -10.06
C ARG A 6 9.06 -3.86 -9.15
N GLN A 7 8.03 -4.65 -9.50
CA GLN A 7 6.85 -4.81 -8.65
C GLN A 7 7.19 -5.54 -7.35
N ALA A 8 7.98 -6.62 -7.43
CA ALA A 8 8.42 -7.38 -6.26
C ALA A 8 9.27 -6.51 -5.30
N LEU A 9 10.19 -5.71 -5.84
CA LEU A 9 10.95 -4.74 -5.05
C LEU A 9 10.05 -3.72 -4.36
N LEU A 10 8.99 -3.26 -5.03
CA LEU A 10 8.05 -2.32 -4.45
C LEU A 10 7.24 -2.96 -3.30
N VAL A 11 6.82 -4.22 -3.47
CA VAL A 11 6.17 -5.02 -2.39
C VAL A 11 7.11 -5.15 -1.19
N VAL A 12 8.39 -5.48 -1.43
CA VAL A 12 9.40 -5.59 -0.36
C VAL A 12 9.64 -4.23 0.31
N ALA A 13 9.71 -3.14 -0.45
CA ALA A 13 9.88 -1.80 0.09
C ALA A 13 8.70 -1.40 1.00
N PHE A 14 7.46 -1.63 0.57
CA PHE A 14 6.29 -1.41 1.42
C PHE A 14 6.28 -2.30 2.67
N GLY A 15 6.72 -3.55 2.54
CA GLY A 15 6.73 -4.51 3.65
C GLY A 15 7.74 -4.14 4.72
N LEU A 16 9.00 -3.95 4.31
CA LEU A 16 10.08 -3.53 5.21
C LEU A 16 9.83 -2.13 5.78
N GLY A 17 9.33 -1.22 4.94
CA GLY A 17 8.97 0.13 5.36
C GLY A 17 7.87 0.10 6.43
N SER A 18 6.80 -0.67 6.20
CA SER A 18 5.69 -0.77 7.15
C SER A 18 6.11 -1.48 8.44
N TYR A 19 7.00 -2.46 8.36
CA TYR A 19 7.55 -3.15 9.53
C TYR A 19 8.44 -2.22 10.38
N ALA A 20 9.30 -1.41 9.75
CA ALA A 20 10.26 -0.56 10.45
C ALA A 20 9.70 0.81 10.90
N PHE A 21 8.84 1.42 10.09
CA PHE A 21 8.33 2.78 10.29
C PHE A 21 6.81 2.85 10.51
N GLY A 22 6.15 1.69 10.62
CA GLY A 22 4.70 1.61 10.76
C GLY A 22 3.95 2.09 9.52
N TRP A 23 2.71 2.53 9.72
CA TRP A 23 1.80 2.89 8.62
C TRP A 23 2.27 4.05 7.73
N TRP A 24 3.23 4.87 8.19
CA TRP A 24 3.68 6.09 7.51
C TRP A 24 4.56 5.77 6.29
N ALA A 25 5.12 4.57 6.26
CA ALA A 25 5.85 4.10 5.10
C ALA A 25 4.98 4.05 3.84
N VAL A 26 3.68 3.74 3.98
CA VAL A 26 2.77 3.61 2.83
C VAL A 26 2.61 4.92 2.05
N PRO A 27 2.22 6.07 2.67
CA PRO A 27 2.13 7.32 1.93
C PRO A 27 3.50 7.83 1.47
N VAL A 28 4.57 7.65 2.25
CA VAL A 28 5.92 8.13 1.87
C VAL A 28 6.45 7.38 0.64
N ILE A 29 6.44 6.04 0.67
CA ILE A 29 6.93 5.21 -0.44
C ILE A 29 6.03 5.39 -1.67
N GLY A 30 4.70 5.45 -1.49
CA GLY A 30 3.75 5.74 -2.57
C GLY A 30 4.04 7.09 -3.23
N GLY A 31 4.22 8.14 -2.44
CA GLY A 31 4.54 9.49 -2.93
C GLY A 31 5.86 9.55 -3.70
N LEU A 32 6.94 9.00 -3.12
CA LEU A 32 8.24 8.92 -3.79
C LEU A 32 8.17 8.12 -5.09
N TRP A 33 7.41 7.02 -5.10
CA TRP A 33 7.20 6.24 -6.30
C TRP A 33 6.54 7.04 -7.43
N GLY A 34 5.51 7.80 -7.10
CA GLY A 34 4.82 8.71 -8.03
C GLY A 34 5.73 9.81 -8.57
N LEU A 35 6.56 10.40 -7.71
CA LEU A 35 7.54 11.44 -8.10
C LEU A 35 8.59 10.93 -9.10
N ILE A 36 9.06 9.69 -8.91
CA ILE A 36 10.07 9.05 -9.78
C ILE A 36 9.42 8.52 -11.06
N ASN A 37 8.13 8.14 -11.00
CA ASN A 37 7.41 7.50 -12.09
C ASN A 37 6.14 8.27 -12.43
N PRO A 38 6.29 9.43 -13.10
CA PRO A 38 5.16 10.29 -13.47
C PRO A 38 4.24 9.66 -14.53
N THR A 39 4.51 8.42 -14.96
CA THR A 39 3.74 7.67 -15.97
C THR A 39 2.37 7.20 -15.44
N GLY A 40 1.49 8.17 -15.20
CA GLY A 40 0.02 8.04 -15.21
C GLY A 40 -0.62 7.07 -14.21
N ARG A 41 -1.95 6.96 -14.31
CA ARG A 41 -2.85 6.15 -13.47
C ARG A 41 -2.37 4.70 -13.24
N HIS A 42 -1.63 4.14 -14.18
CA HIS A 42 -1.07 2.78 -14.09
C HIS A 42 0.06 2.66 -13.04
N ALA A 43 0.92 3.67 -12.90
CA ALA A 43 1.99 3.67 -11.90
C ALA A 43 1.43 3.75 -10.47
N ALA A 44 0.38 4.56 -10.29
CA ALA A 44 -0.33 4.68 -9.02
C ALA A 44 -1.04 3.36 -8.65
N LEU A 45 -1.75 2.74 -9.60
CA LEU A 45 -2.41 1.46 -9.35
C LEU A 45 -1.41 0.35 -8.97
N ARG A 46 -0.23 0.33 -9.61
CA ARG A 46 0.85 -0.60 -9.25
C ARG A 46 1.35 -0.40 -7.82
N ALA A 47 1.46 0.86 -7.36
CA ALA A 47 1.81 1.17 -5.97
C ALA A 47 0.72 0.69 -5.00
N GLY A 48 -0.55 0.97 -5.29
CA GLY A 48 -1.68 0.48 -4.50
C GLY A 48 -1.69 -1.06 -4.38
N MET A 49 -1.56 -1.77 -5.50
CA MET A 49 -1.50 -3.24 -5.50
C MET A 49 -0.28 -3.78 -4.76
N ALA A 50 0.88 -3.11 -4.87
CA ALA A 50 2.09 -3.52 -4.14
C ALA A 50 1.92 -3.36 -2.63
N ALA A 51 1.32 -2.25 -2.19
CA ALA A 51 1.06 -1.99 -0.78
C ALA A 51 0.05 -2.99 -0.20
N ALA A 52 -1.05 -3.28 -0.92
CA ALA A 52 -2.01 -4.31 -0.52
C ALA A 52 -1.38 -5.70 -0.43
N ALA A 53 -0.59 -6.10 -1.44
CA ALA A 53 0.09 -7.40 -1.44
C ALA A 53 1.09 -7.50 -0.28
N SER A 54 1.81 -6.42 0.01
CA SER A 54 2.72 -6.33 1.14
C SER A 54 1.99 -6.51 2.48
N TRP A 55 0.88 -5.82 2.69
CA TRP A 55 0.09 -5.96 3.92
C TRP A 55 -0.57 -7.33 4.04
N ALA A 56 -1.00 -7.93 2.93
CA ALA A 56 -1.48 -9.31 2.93
C ALA A 56 -0.39 -10.30 3.42
N ILE A 57 0.86 -10.10 3.00
CA ILE A 57 2.00 -10.90 3.50
C ILE A 57 2.21 -10.65 5.00
N LEU A 58 2.17 -9.39 5.45
CA LEU A 58 2.31 -9.05 6.86
C LEU A 58 1.20 -9.64 7.74
N LEU A 59 -0.03 -9.78 7.23
CA LEU A 59 -1.13 -10.45 7.93
C LEU A 59 -1.00 -11.97 7.93
N LEU A 60 -0.42 -12.55 6.88
CA LEU A 60 -0.20 -13.99 6.79
C LEU A 60 0.89 -14.47 7.75
N VAL A 61 1.93 -13.67 8.02
CA VAL A 61 3.04 -14.05 8.92
C VAL A 61 2.54 -14.41 10.34
N PRO A 62 1.74 -13.59 11.04
CA PRO A 62 1.13 -13.95 12.31
C PRO A 62 0.22 -15.18 12.22
N ALA A 63 -0.51 -15.33 11.11
CA ALA A 63 -1.43 -16.45 10.91
C ALA A 63 -0.68 -17.80 10.85
N ILE A 64 0.52 -17.83 10.25
CA ILE A 64 1.35 -19.05 10.19
C ILE A 64 2.23 -19.27 11.42
N THR A 65 2.57 -18.22 12.17
CA THR A 65 3.37 -18.33 13.40
C THR A 65 2.53 -18.64 14.64
N GLY A 66 1.21 -18.82 14.48
CA GLY A 66 0.30 -19.21 15.54
C GLY A 66 -0.23 -18.05 16.39
N ALA A 67 -0.10 -16.80 15.91
CA ALA A 67 -0.72 -15.67 16.58
C ALA A 67 -2.26 -15.76 16.52
N PRO A 68 -2.98 -15.31 17.56
CA PRO A 68 -4.45 -15.40 17.65
C PRO A 68 -5.18 -14.39 16.75
N LEU A 69 -4.76 -14.25 15.49
CA LEU A 69 -5.34 -13.30 14.53
C LEU A 69 -6.80 -13.65 14.21
N ALA A 70 -7.11 -14.93 14.04
CA ALA A 70 -8.47 -15.38 13.72
C ALA A 70 -9.45 -15.12 14.86
N SER A 71 -9.04 -15.35 16.11
CA SER A 71 -9.88 -15.09 17.27
C SER A 71 -10.05 -13.60 17.55
N PHE A 72 -8.99 -12.79 17.35
CA PHE A 72 -9.10 -11.34 17.39
C PHE A 72 -10.06 -10.81 16.32
N ALA A 73 -9.92 -11.27 15.07
CA ALA A 73 -10.81 -10.88 13.99
C ALA A 73 -12.27 -11.27 14.27
N ALA A 74 -12.52 -12.46 14.83
CA ALA A 74 -13.86 -12.90 15.21
C ALA A 74 -14.48 -12.02 16.31
N GLN A 75 -13.70 -11.65 17.33
CA GLN A 75 -14.17 -10.78 18.42
C GLN A 75 -14.50 -9.38 17.90
N LEU A 76 -13.60 -8.79 17.11
CA LEU A 76 -13.80 -7.46 16.53
C LEU A 76 -15.00 -7.44 15.57
N ALA A 77 -15.12 -8.47 14.74
CA ALA A 77 -16.24 -8.62 13.80
C ALA A 77 -17.58 -8.77 14.54
N GLY A 78 -17.62 -9.56 15.62
CA GLY A 78 -18.79 -9.71 16.47
C GLY A 78 -19.20 -8.40 17.13
N ALA A 79 -18.24 -7.62 17.64
CA ALA A 79 -18.51 -6.31 18.22
C ALA A 79 -19.06 -5.31 17.19
N MET A 80 -18.54 -5.34 15.96
CA MET A 80 -18.97 -4.47 14.87
C MET A 80 -20.23 -4.96 14.13
N GLN A 81 -20.73 -6.15 14.46
CA GLN A 81 -21.87 -6.80 13.77
C GLN A 81 -21.63 -6.97 12.25
N VAL A 82 -20.39 -7.28 11.86
CA VAL A 82 -19.98 -7.48 10.45
C VAL A 82 -19.30 -8.85 10.31
N PRO A 83 -19.23 -9.42 9.10
CA PRO A 83 -18.48 -10.66 8.91
C PRO A 83 -16.97 -10.42 9.00
N ALA A 84 -16.23 -11.37 9.60
CA ALA A 84 -14.78 -11.24 9.84
C ALA A 84 -13.95 -11.03 8.56
N TRP A 85 -14.38 -11.59 7.43
CA TRP A 85 -13.69 -11.38 6.15
C TRP A 85 -13.74 -9.92 5.70
N ALA A 86 -14.78 -9.15 6.08
CA ALA A 86 -14.88 -7.75 5.72
C ALA A 86 -13.78 -6.91 6.38
N LEU A 87 -13.36 -7.26 7.60
CA LEU A 87 -12.24 -6.59 8.28
C LEU A 87 -10.94 -6.78 7.50
N VAL A 88 -10.67 -7.98 6.98
CA VAL A 88 -9.49 -8.25 6.15
C VAL A 88 -9.55 -7.46 4.85
N VAL A 89 -10.71 -7.39 4.21
CA VAL A 89 -10.88 -6.62 2.97
C VAL A 89 -10.64 -5.13 3.21
N VAL A 90 -11.19 -4.56 4.29
CA VAL A 90 -11.00 -3.15 4.65
C VAL A 90 -9.53 -2.88 4.99
N GLU A 91 -8.90 -3.77 5.75
CA GLU A 91 -7.49 -3.68 6.12
C GLU A 91 -6.56 -3.68 4.90
N LEU A 92 -6.89 -4.44 3.85
CA LEU A 92 -6.13 -4.44 2.59
C LEU A 92 -6.48 -3.27 1.67
N ALA A 93 -7.73 -2.78 1.73
CA ALA A 93 -8.17 -1.63 0.96
C ALA A 93 -7.50 -0.33 1.44
N PHE A 94 -7.23 -0.22 2.75
CA PHE A 94 -6.55 0.93 3.33
C PHE A 94 -5.16 1.22 2.71
N PRO A 95 -4.16 0.33 2.77
CA PRO A 95 -2.84 0.58 2.20
C PRO A 95 -2.90 0.73 0.68
N LEU A 96 -3.84 0.05 0.01
CA LEU A 96 -4.09 0.23 -1.42
C LEU A 96 -4.47 1.66 -1.74
N ALA A 97 -5.51 2.19 -1.06
CA ALA A 97 -6.04 3.51 -1.29
C ALA A 97 -5.01 4.60 -0.95
N VAL A 98 -4.29 4.42 0.16
CA VAL A 98 -3.26 5.37 0.61
C VAL A 98 -2.08 5.40 -0.36
N ALA A 99 -1.52 4.26 -0.74
CA ALA A 99 -0.39 4.21 -1.67
C ALA A 99 -0.80 4.70 -3.07
N TRP A 100 -2.01 4.35 -3.53
CA TRP A 100 -2.55 4.84 -4.79
C TRP A 100 -2.68 6.37 -4.80
N SER A 101 -3.28 6.94 -3.76
CA SER A 101 -3.49 8.39 -3.63
C SER A 101 -2.16 9.14 -3.51
N ALA A 102 -1.24 8.65 -2.68
CA ALA A 102 0.08 9.25 -2.52
C ALA A 102 0.89 9.21 -3.82
N ALA A 103 0.85 8.10 -4.55
CA ALA A 103 1.52 7.99 -5.85
C ALA A 103 0.89 8.91 -6.90
N ALA A 104 -0.44 9.06 -6.91
CA ALA A 104 -1.12 10.01 -7.79
C ALA A 104 -0.70 11.46 -7.48
N LEU A 105 -0.65 11.84 -6.20
CA LEU A 105 -0.18 13.16 -5.77
C LEU A 105 1.29 13.39 -6.13
N GLY A 106 2.17 12.42 -5.87
CA GLY A 106 3.59 12.51 -6.23
C GLY A 106 3.81 12.71 -7.73
N ALA A 107 3.05 11.99 -8.56
CA ALA A 107 3.09 12.18 -10.01
C ALA A 107 2.59 13.58 -10.43
N ALA A 108 1.51 14.08 -9.81
CA ALA A 108 0.97 15.41 -10.09
C ALA A 108 1.96 16.52 -9.72
N VAL A 109 2.63 16.42 -8.56
CA VAL A 109 3.68 17.37 -8.13
C VAL A 109 4.83 17.40 -9.15
N ARG A 110 5.26 16.23 -9.64
CA ARG A 110 6.34 16.16 -10.66
C ARG A 110 5.91 16.78 -11.99
N GLY A 111 4.66 16.56 -12.41
CA GLY A 111 4.10 17.13 -13.62
C GLY A 111 3.97 18.66 -13.55
N GLY A 112 3.53 19.20 -12.41
CA GLY A 112 3.43 20.65 -12.18
C GLY A 112 4.78 21.35 -12.12
N ALA A 113 5.79 20.73 -11.52
CA ALA A 113 7.15 21.29 -11.44
C ALA A 113 7.84 21.45 -12.82
N GLY A 114 7.38 20.73 -13.85
CA GLY A 114 7.87 20.87 -15.22
C GLY A 114 7.16 21.92 -16.09
N GLY A 115 6.03 22.48 -15.61
CA GLY A 115 5.19 23.42 -16.37
C GLY A 115 5.38 24.89 -16.02
N GLY A 116 6.28 25.22 -15.10
CA GLY A 116 6.51 26.57 -14.56
C GLY A 116 7.44 27.48 -15.37
N SER A 117 7.41 27.43 -16.71
CA SER A 117 8.14 28.36 -17.59
C SER A 117 7.20 29.05 -18.58
N THR A 118 6.42 30.00 -18.10
CA THR A 118 5.92 31.18 -18.83
C THR A 118 5.68 32.25 -17.76
N PRO A 119 6.37 33.40 -17.83
CA PRO A 119 5.98 34.49 -18.73
C PRO A 119 6.94 34.73 -19.91
#